data_AF-A0A6P6WYH9-F1
#
_entry.id   AF-A0A6P6WYH9-F1
#
_cell.length_a   1.000
_cell.length_b   1.000
_cell.length_c   1.000
_cell.angle_alpha   90.00
_cell.angle_beta   90.00
_cell.angle_gamma   90.00
#
_symmetry.space_group_name_H-M   'P 1'
#
loop_
_entity.id
_entity.type
_entity.pdbx_description
1 polymer ?
#
loop_
_entity_poly.entity_id
_entity_poly.type
_entity_poly.pdbx_seq_one_letter_code
_entity_poly.pdbx_strand_id
1 'polypeptide(L)'
;MNIANQIDGKAIPFLNDYNTIEKKDDQTSSPPKYLAKIKEIRSQGYQGPLGIGLEGHFGAPDLAYVRTSIDLLASTKLPIWVTELDVSSQPNQATYLDQIIREVRGHPAIQGLLIWAAWSPQGCYRMCLTDNNFRNHPTVDVVDKIIKELKHEDLIGTTDDEAHFETSLYHGDYEAIISHPAMTSSSSSVGIKFNVAPTTNQETLDVKFSSISFS
;
A
#
# COMPACT_ATOMS: atom_id res chain seq x y z
N MET A 1 9.31 -19.20 16.05
CA MET A 1 7.92 -18.86 15.66
C MET A 1 6.85 -19.48 16.55
N ASN A 2 6.94 -20.76 16.95
CA ASN A 2 5.95 -21.38 17.86
C ASN A 2 5.70 -20.59 19.16
N ILE A 3 6.77 -20.16 19.87
CA ILE A 3 6.65 -19.41 21.13
C ILE A 3 5.93 -18.07 20.91
N ALA A 4 6.29 -17.32 19.86
CA ALA A 4 5.65 -16.03 19.55
C ALA A 4 4.14 -16.19 19.32
N ASN A 5 3.74 -17.19 18.53
CA ASN A 5 2.33 -17.48 18.25
C ASN A 5 1.56 -18.02 19.48
N GLN A 6 2.25 -18.65 20.44
CA GLN A 6 1.63 -19.07 21.71
C GLN A 6 1.36 -17.88 22.66
N ILE A 7 2.22 -16.86 22.63
CA ILE A 7 2.06 -15.65 23.44
C ILE A 7 0.93 -14.78 22.88
N ASP A 8 0.90 -14.58 21.57
CA ASP A 8 -0.18 -13.88 20.87
C ASP A 8 -0.53 -14.60 19.56
N GLY A 9 -1.64 -15.33 19.57
CA GLY A 9 -2.15 -16.06 18.41
C GLY A 9 -2.86 -15.18 17.37
N LYS A 10 -3.02 -13.87 17.63
CA LYS A 10 -3.61 -12.93 16.67
C LYS A 10 -2.55 -12.22 15.83
N ALA A 11 -1.35 -12.05 16.36
CA ALA A 11 -0.24 -11.44 15.63
C ALA A 11 0.30 -12.36 14.53
N ILE A 12 0.61 -11.78 13.38
CA ILE A 12 1.27 -12.49 12.29
C ILE A 12 2.79 -12.27 12.43
N PRO A 13 3.60 -13.30 12.72
CA PRO A 13 5.05 -13.16 12.66
C PRO A 13 5.51 -13.08 11.21
N PHE A 14 6.45 -12.17 10.92
CA PHE A 14 7.07 -12.03 9.62
C PHE A 14 8.45 -12.68 9.63
N LEU A 15 8.77 -13.45 8.59
CA LEU A 15 10.17 -13.60 8.19
C LEU A 15 10.55 -12.27 7.54
N ASN A 16 11.71 -11.69 7.84
CA ASN A 16 12.16 -10.41 7.30
C ASN A 16 13.60 -10.59 6.83
N ASP A 17 13.92 -10.13 5.61
CA ASP A 17 15.27 -10.24 5.06
C ASP A 17 15.53 -9.13 4.03
N TYR A 18 16.82 -8.83 3.83
CA TYR A 18 17.31 -7.82 2.89
C TYR A 18 17.85 -8.44 1.61
N ASN A 19 18.09 -7.60 0.61
CA ASN A 19 18.60 -7.96 -0.72
C ASN A 19 17.69 -8.90 -1.54
N THR A 20 16.59 -9.40 -0.99
CA THR A 20 15.64 -10.29 -1.66
C THR A 20 15.01 -9.67 -2.91
N ILE A 21 14.67 -8.38 -2.88
CA ILE A 21 14.09 -7.67 -4.03
C ILE A 21 15.01 -6.58 -4.58
N GLU A 22 16.09 -6.27 -3.87
CA GLU A 22 16.98 -5.15 -4.12
C GLU A 22 18.20 -5.54 -4.95
N LYS A 23 18.68 -6.80 -4.84
CA LYS A 23 19.94 -7.24 -5.45
C LYS A 23 19.83 -8.61 -6.11
N LYS A 24 19.72 -8.60 -7.44
CA LYS A 24 19.65 -9.82 -8.26
C LYS A 24 20.88 -10.72 -8.22
N ASP A 25 22.03 -10.17 -7.84
CA ASP A 25 23.30 -10.86 -7.74
C ASP A 25 23.54 -11.48 -6.34
N ASP A 26 22.72 -11.14 -5.34
CA ASP A 26 22.79 -11.78 -4.03
C ASP A 26 22.22 -13.21 -4.07
N GLN A 27 23.10 -14.20 -4.00
CA GLN A 27 22.73 -15.61 -4.03
C GLN A 27 22.28 -16.16 -2.67
N THR A 28 22.44 -15.38 -1.59
CA THR A 28 22.15 -15.79 -0.22
C THR A 28 20.73 -15.44 0.21
N SER A 29 20.27 -14.22 -0.11
CA SER A 29 18.93 -13.73 0.24
C SER A 29 17.96 -13.67 -0.93
N SER A 30 18.28 -14.34 -2.05
CA SER A 30 17.41 -14.38 -3.25
C SER A 30 15.99 -14.91 -2.97
N PRO A 31 14.98 -14.54 -3.77
CA PRO A 31 13.60 -15.02 -3.59
C PRO A 31 13.45 -16.54 -3.51
N PRO A 32 14.16 -17.37 -4.31
CA PRO A 32 14.13 -18.83 -4.14
C PRO A 32 14.67 -19.32 -2.78
N LYS A 33 15.71 -18.67 -2.24
CA LYS A 33 16.25 -18.98 -0.91
C LYS A 33 15.29 -18.59 0.20
N TYR A 34 14.64 -17.44 0.06
CA TYR A 34 13.57 -17.00 0.94
C TYR A 34 12.42 -18.03 0.99
N LEU A 35 11.95 -18.49 -0.17
CA LEU A 35 10.94 -19.55 -0.26
C LEU A 35 11.41 -20.87 0.35
N ALA A 36 12.68 -21.23 0.17
CA ALA A 36 13.26 -22.41 0.81
C ALA A 36 13.24 -22.27 2.35
N LYS A 37 13.50 -21.06 2.88
CA LYS A 37 13.44 -20.79 4.32
C LYS A 37 12.01 -20.91 4.87
N ILE A 38 11.01 -20.40 4.14
CA ILE A 38 9.60 -20.63 4.49
C ILE A 38 9.28 -22.12 4.53
N LYS A 39 9.70 -22.89 3.52
CA LYS A 39 9.48 -24.34 3.48
C LYS A 39 10.15 -25.07 4.64
N GLU A 40 11.37 -24.66 5.00
CA GLU A 40 12.10 -25.19 6.15
C GLU A 40 11.30 -24.96 7.45
N ILE A 41 10.84 -23.71 7.69
CA ILE A 41 10.01 -23.36 8.85
C ILE A 41 8.76 -24.25 8.93
N ARG A 42 8.09 -24.48 7.79
CA ARG A 42 6.92 -25.38 7.74
C ARG A 42 7.30 -26.84 8.02
N SER A 43 8.40 -27.33 7.45
CA SER A 43 8.87 -28.72 7.68
C SER A 43 9.29 -28.98 9.12
N GLN A 44 9.72 -27.95 9.85
CA GLN A 44 10.03 -28.02 11.28
C GLN A 44 8.77 -27.94 12.17
N GLY A 45 7.57 -27.95 11.57
CA GLY A 45 6.29 -28.10 12.27
C GLY A 45 5.57 -26.79 12.59
N TYR A 46 6.05 -25.63 12.16
CA TYR A 46 5.32 -24.38 12.35
C TYR A 46 4.13 -24.30 11.38
N GLN A 47 2.90 -24.40 11.90
CA GLN A 47 1.66 -24.29 11.11
C GLN A 47 0.88 -22.99 11.37
N GLY A 48 1.43 -22.07 12.16
CA GLY A 48 0.79 -20.80 12.48
C GLY A 48 0.82 -19.77 11.33
N PRO A 49 0.26 -18.56 11.55
CA PRO A 49 0.32 -17.45 10.61
C PRO A 49 1.76 -17.08 10.25
N LEU A 50 2.02 -16.64 9.02
CA LEU A 50 3.35 -16.22 8.59
C LEU A 50 3.22 -15.11 7.55
N GLY A 51 4.00 -14.04 7.71
CA GLY A 51 4.16 -12.98 6.72
C GLY A 51 5.54 -12.97 6.08
N ILE A 52 5.64 -12.30 4.94
CA ILE A 52 6.87 -12.02 4.20
C ILE A 52 7.19 -10.54 4.39
N GLY A 53 8.32 -10.24 5.02
CA GLY A 53 8.88 -8.91 5.19
C GLY A 53 10.09 -8.76 4.27
N LEU A 54 10.06 -7.72 3.46
CA LEU A 54 11.13 -7.39 2.51
C LEU A 54 11.68 -6.04 2.96
N GLU A 55 12.94 -5.99 3.40
CA GLU A 55 13.49 -4.75 3.98
C GLU A 55 13.39 -3.59 2.98
N GLY A 56 13.87 -3.77 1.74
CA GLY A 56 13.71 -2.76 0.70
C GLY A 56 14.78 -1.67 0.78
N HIS A 57 16.03 -2.04 1.07
CA HIS A 57 17.17 -1.12 1.10
C HIS A 57 17.78 -0.93 -0.29
N PHE A 58 17.15 -0.08 -1.12
CA PHE A 58 17.50 0.04 -2.53
C PHE A 58 18.69 0.95 -2.81
N GLY A 59 19.36 0.67 -3.94
CA GLY A 59 20.23 1.61 -4.66
C GLY A 59 19.52 2.12 -5.91
N ALA A 60 20.15 1.97 -7.08
CA ALA A 60 19.42 2.08 -8.35
C ALA A 60 18.56 0.81 -8.53
N PRO A 61 17.25 0.94 -8.81
CA PRO A 61 16.37 -0.22 -8.88
C PRO A 61 16.47 -0.94 -10.23
N ASP A 62 16.38 -2.28 -10.17
CA ASP A 62 16.03 -3.11 -11.32
C ASP A 62 14.54 -3.48 -11.19
N LEU A 63 13.66 -2.66 -11.77
CA LEU A 63 12.20 -2.79 -11.56
C LEU A 63 11.66 -4.13 -12.07
N ALA A 64 12.25 -4.70 -13.13
CA ALA A 64 11.87 -6.02 -13.62
C ALA A 64 12.22 -7.11 -12.60
N TYR A 65 13.39 -6.99 -11.95
CA TYR A 65 13.76 -7.89 -10.87
C TYR A 65 12.83 -7.72 -9.65
N VAL A 66 12.47 -6.49 -9.27
CA VAL A 66 11.50 -6.24 -8.20
C VAL A 66 10.17 -6.93 -8.49
N ARG A 67 9.58 -6.69 -9.68
CA ARG A 67 8.31 -7.31 -10.11
C ARG A 67 8.36 -8.83 -9.98
N THR A 68 9.33 -9.45 -10.65
CA THR A 68 9.45 -10.90 -10.75
C THR A 68 9.77 -11.57 -9.41
N SER A 69 10.49 -10.87 -8.52
CA SER A 69 10.75 -11.33 -7.16
C SER A 69 9.48 -11.35 -6.32
N ILE A 70 8.67 -10.29 -6.38
CA ILE A 70 7.39 -10.22 -5.68
C ILE A 70 6.40 -11.24 -6.26
N ASP A 71 6.33 -11.41 -7.58
CA ASP A 71 5.51 -12.44 -8.24
C ASP A 71 5.83 -13.85 -7.69
N LEU A 72 7.12 -14.17 -7.57
CA LEU A 72 7.55 -15.46 -7.05
C LEU A 72 7.15 -15.64 -5.57
N LEU A 73 7.34 -14.62 -4.74
CA LEU A 73 6.97 -14.65 -3.32
C LEU A 73 5.44 -14.71 -3.13
N ALA A 74 4.68 -14.04 -4.00
CA ALA A 74 3.22 -14.03 -4.01
C ALA A 74 2.61 -15.42 -4.26
N SER A 75 3.35 -16.34 -4.90
CA SER A 75 2.92 -17.74 -5.07
C SER A 75 2.64 -18.45 -3.74
N THR A 76 3.20 -17.98 -2.63
CA THR A 76 2.95 -18.51 -1.28
C THR A 76 1.57 -18.15 -0.73
N LYS A 77 0.93 -17.10 -1.29
CA LYS A 77 -0.31 -16.48 -0.79
C LYS A 77 -0.20 -15.96 0.66
N LEU A 78 1.01 -15.79 1.16
CA LEU A 78 1.26 -15.14 2.45
C LEU A 78 1.16 -13.61 2.29
N PRO A 79 0.78 -12.87 3.34
CA PRO A 79 0.83 -11.42 3.32
C PRO A 79 2.28 -10.94 3.11
N ILE A 80 2.47 -10.00 2.18
CA ILE A 80 3.79 -9.45 1.85
C ILE A 80 3.81 -7.96 2.20
N TRP A 81 4.83 -7.56 2.96
CA TRP A 81 5.07 -6.18 3.35
C TRP A 81 6.49 -5.78 2.93
N VAL A 82 6.63 -4.56 2.41
CA VAL A 82 7.94 -3.91 2.37
C VAL A 82 8.10 -3.13 3.67
N THR A 83 9.09 -3.49 4.47
CA THR A 83 9.14 -3.18 5.91
C THR A 83 10.07 -2.03 6.24
N GLU A 84 11.07 -1.75 5.41
CA GLU A 84 12.16 -0.82 5.74
C GLU A 84 12.61 0.00 4.51
N LEU A 85 11.66 0.43 3.67
CA LEU A 85 11.98 1.04 2.38
C LEU A 85 12.84 2.30 2.56
N ASP A 86 14.05 2.25 2.02
CA ASP A 86 14.89 3.42 1.82
C ASP A 86 15.69 3.31 0.51
N VAL A 87 16.26 4.43 0.09
CA VAL A 87 17.13 4.50 -1.08
C VAL A 87 18.45 5.11 -0.65
N SER A 88 19.58 4.49 -1.03
CA SER A 88 20.91 5.04 -0.74
C SER A 88 21.08 6.45 -1.30
N SER A 89 21.77 7.32 -0.55
CA SER A 89 22.10 8.67 -0.99
C SER A 89 22.85 8.68 -2.33
N GLN A 90 22.25 9.31 -3.34
CA GLN A 90 22.78 9.43 -4.70
C GLN A 90 21.99 10.51 -5.48
N PRO A 91 22.51 11.01 -6.61
CA PRO A 91 21.84 12.09 -7.36
C PRO A 91 20.38 11.82 -7.75
N ASN A 92 20.03 10.55 -8.01
CA ASN A 92 18.69 10.12 -8.42
C ASN A 92 17.84 9.57 -7.27
N GLN A 93 18.21 9.80 -5.99
CA GLN A 93 17.56 9.17 -4.83
C GLN A 93 16.03 9.36 -4.83
N ALA A 94 15.53 10.59 -5.04
CA ALA A 94 14.10 10.87 -5.08
C ALA A 94 13.39 10.20 -6.28
N THR A 95 14.01 10.21 -7.46
CA THR A 95 13.47 9.55 -8.66
C THR A 95 13.36 8.04 -8.46
N TYR A 96 14.38 7.41 -7.87
CA TYR A 96 14.34 5.98 -7.59
C TYR A 96 13.32 5.64 -6.51
N LEU A 97 13.18 6.48 -5.47
CA LEU A 97 12.12 6.32 -4.48
C LEU A 97 10.73 6.32 -5.13
N ASP A 98 10.44 7.28 -6.03
CA ASP A 98 9.16 7.33 -6.75
C ASP A 98 8.94 6.04 -7.57
N GLN A 99 9.94 5.60 -8.32
CA GLN A 99 9.86 4.37 -9.12
C GLN A 99 9.61 3.13 -8.25
N ILE A 100 10.32 2.98 -7.14
CA ILE A 100 10.23 1.83 -6.25
C ILE A 100 8.87 1.80 -5.54
N ILE A 101 8.43 2.93 -4.95
CA ILE A 101 7.11 2.99 -4.30
C ILE A 101 6.03 2.67 -5.33
N ARG A 102 6.14 3.20 -6.56
CA ARG A 102 5.16 2.93 -7.60
C ARG A 102 5.10 1.46 -8.02
N GLU A 103 6.26 0.82 -8.13
CA GLU A 103 6.38 -0.58 -8.52
C GLU A 103 5.84 -1.51 -7.43
N VAL A 104 6.30 -1.32 -6.18
CA VAL A 104 5.88 -2.12 -5.02
C VAL A 104 4.38 -1.96 -4.77
N ARG A 105 3.86 -0.73 -4.70
CA ARG A 105 2.41 -0.50 -4.47
C ARG A 105 1.55 -0.98 -5.64
N GLY A 106 2.11 -1.00 -6.84
CA GLY A 106 1.44 -1.48 -8.05
C GLY A 106 1.35 -2.99 -8.14
N HIS A 107 1.84 -3.72 -7.12
CA HIS A 107 1.77 -5.17 -7.06
C HIS A 107 0.64 -5.62 -6.11
N PRO A 108 -0.37 -6.38 -6.59
CA PRO A 108 -1.57 -6.70 -5.81
C PRO A 108 -1.31 -7.58 -4.57
N ALA A 109 -0.18 -8.30 -4.54
CA ALA A 109 0.21 -9.10 -3.38
C ALA A 109 0.82 -8.29 -2.21
N ILE A 110 1.21 -7.03 -2.44
CA ILE A 110 1.76 -6.18 -1.39
C ILE A 110 0.61 -5.60 -0.58
N GLN A 111 0.66 -5.81 0.73
CA GLN A 111 -0.39 -5.38 1.68
C GLN A 111 0.04 -4.22 2.57
N GLY A 112 1.34 -3.93 2.63
CA GLY A 112 1.89 -2.85 3.44
C GLY A 112 3.24 -2.38 2.91
N LEU A 113 3.50 -1.09 3.12
CA LEU A 113 4.75 -0.43 2.80
C LEU A 113 5.10 0.52 3.94
N LEU A 114 6.29 0.32 4.52
CA LEU A 114 6.85 1.14 5.58
C LEU A 114 8.14 1.77 5.08
N ILE A 115 8.32 3.07 5.33
CA ILE A 115 9.50 3.84 4.92
C ILE A 115 10.47 3.95 6.09
N TRP A 116 11.75 3.59 5.86
CA TRP A 116 12.81 3.66 6.84
C TRP A 116 13.61 4.96 6.74
N ALA A 117 13.08 6.02 7.35
CA ALA A 117 13.67 7.36 7.23
C ALA A 117 13.70 8.11 8.57
N ALA A 118 14.27 7.48 9.59
CA ALA A 118 14.45 8.10 10.90
C ALA A 118 15.31 9.38 10.79
N TRP A 119 14.84 10.46 11.40
CA TRP A 119 15.57 11.71 11.53
C TRP A 119 16.48 11.69 12.77
N SER A 120 17.68 12.26 12.64
CA SER A 120 18.51 12.64 13.78
C SER A 120 19.24 13.97 13.49
N PRO A 121 19.64 14.74 14.53
CA PRO A 121 20.42 15.97 14.33
C PRO A 121 21.74 15.76 13.59
N GLN A 122 22.30 14.54 13.65
CA GLN A 122 23.54 14.14 12.98
C GLN A 122 23.31 13.70 11.52
N GLY A 123 22.06 13.70 11.05
CA GLY A 123 21.65 13.25 9.73
C GLY A 123 20.81 11.98 9.75
N CYS A 124 20.57 11.42 8.58
CA CYS A 124 19.88 10.14 8.38
C CYS A 124 20.88 9.04 8.02
N TYR A 125 20.49 7.79 8.21
CA TYR A 125 21.31 6.64 7.83
C TYR A 125 21.50 6.55 6.31
N ARG A 126 20.40 6.54 5.55
CA ARG A 126 20.40 6.41 4.08
C ARG A 126 19.56 7.46 3.39
N MET A 127 18.38 7.76 3.95
CA MET A 127 17.39 8.63 3.37
C MET A 127 16.78 9.53 4.44
N CYS A 128 16.81 10.85 4.20
CA CYS A 128 16.19 11.85 5.05
C CYS A 128 14.85 12.22 4.44
N LEU A 129 13.80 12.42 5.24
CA LEU A 129 12.57 13.08 4.75
C LEU A 129 12.64 14.59 4.97
N THR A 130 13.32 15.03 6.02
CA THR A 130 13.45 16.45 6.35
C THR A 130 14.87 16.79 6.80
N ASP A 131 15.22 18.08 6.75
CA ASP A 131 16.42 18.62 7.39
C ASP A 131 16.23 18.87 8.91
N ASN A 132 17.25 19.41 9.57
CA ASN A 132 17.22 19.73 11.01
C ASN A 132 16.23 20.84 11.41
N ASN A 133 15.70 21.57 10.44
CA ASN A 133 14.66 22.57 10.64
C ASN A 133 13.27 22.05 10.21
N PHE A 134 13.15 20.73 10.01
CA PHE A 134 11.94 20.07 9.50
C PHE A 134 11.47 20.61 8.14
N ARG A 135 12.39 21.10 7.31
CA ARG A 135 12.08 21.44 5.92
C ARG A 135 12.19 20.20 5.05
N ASN A 136 11.27 20.08 4.10
CA ASN A 136 11.17 18.95 3.19
C ASN A 136 12.48 18.71 2.42
N HIS A 137 12.86 17.44 2.32
CA HIS A 137 13.85 16.94 1.37
C HIS A 137 13.11 16.45 0.10
N PRO A 138 13.74 16.42 -1.09
CA PRO A 138 13.07 15.94 -2.31
C PRO A 138 12.42 14.55 -2.22
N THR A 139 12.89 13.71 -1.30
CA THR A 139 12.33 12.39 -1.00
C THR A 139 10.99 12.46 -0.27
N VAL A 140 10.75 13.44 0.62
CA VAL A 140 9.42 13.62 1.22
C VAL A 140 8.44 14.23 0.23
N ASP A 141 8.89 15.08 -0.70
CA ASP A 141 8.02 15.61 -1.75
C ASP A 141 7.46 14.47 -2.63
N VAL A 142 8.24 13.40 -2.84
CA VAL A 142 7.77 12.17 -3.50
C VAL A 142 6.70 11.46 -2.66
N VAL A 143 6.94 11.30 -1.36
CA VAL A 143 6.00 10.65 -0.45
C VAL A 143 4.70 11.43 -0.38
N ASP A 144 4.77 12.75 -0.19
CA ASP A 144 3.62 13.66 -0.14
C ASP A 144 2.82 13.61 -1.45
N LYS A 145 3.51 13.61 -2.59
CA LYS A 145 2.88 13.44 -3.91
C LYS A 145 2.13 12.12 -4.01
N ILE A 146 2.73 11.01 -3.59
CA ILE A 146 2.10 9.68 -3.67
C ILE A 146 0.91 9.58 -2.70
N ILE A 147 1.03 10.09 -1.48
CA ILE A 147 -0.09 10.14 -0.52
C ILE A 147 -1.24 10.97 -1.11
N LYS A 148 -0.93 12.09 -1.75
CA LYS A 148 -1.94 12.91 -2.43
C LYS A 148 -2.61 12.16 -3.59
N GLU A 149 -1.84 11.44 -4.41
CA GLU A 149 -2.39 10.58 -5.49
C GLU A 149 -3.30 9.47 -4.95
N LEU A 150 -3.07 8.98 -3.72
CA LEU A 150 -3.87 7.94 -3.08
C LEU A 150 -5.15 8.46 -2.41
N LYS A 151 -5.31 9.78 -2.29
CA LYS A 151 -6.48 10.41 -1.71
C LYS A 151 -7.50 10.76 -2.80
N HIS A 152 -8.74 10.32 -2.61
CA HIS A 152 -9.90 10.72 -3.43
C HIS A 152 -10.60 11.96 -2.86
N GLU A 153 -9.85 12.93 -2.31
CA GLU A 153 -10.43 14.08 -1.59
C GLU A 153 -11.25 15.04 -2.50
N ASP A 154 -11.16 14.93 -3.83
CA ASP A 154 -11.83 15.82 -4.79
C ASP A 154 -12.64 15.08 -5.88
N LEU A 155 -13.07 13.85 -5.63
CA LEU A 155 -13.86 13.12 -6.62
C LEU A 155 -15.30 13.65 -6.66
N ILE A 156 -15.55 14.60 -7.56
CA ILE A 156 -16.86 15.20 -7.81
C ILE A 156 -17.33 14.82 -9.21
N GLY A 157 -18.57 14.35 -9.33
CA GLY A 157 -19.18 13.99 -10.59
C GLY A 157 -20.65 14.35 -10.65
N THR A 158 -21.19 14.36 -11.85
CA THR A 158 -22.64 14.44 -12.12
C THR A 158 -23.03 13.18 -12.86
N THR A 159 -24.24 12.69 -12.62
CA THR A 159 -24.77 11.55 -13.37
C THR A 159 -24.94 11.92 -14.84
N ASP A 160 -24.85 10.93 -15.73
CA ASP A 160 -25.22 11.05 -17.13
C ASP A 160 -26.75 11.16 -17.34
N ASP A 161 -27.17 11.21 -18.61
CA ASP A 161 -28.56 11.32 -19.01
C ASP A 161 -29.38 10.06 -18.63
N GLU A 162 -28.69 8.94 -18.36
CA GLU A 162 -29.24 7.68 -17.85
C GLU A 162 -29.19 7.56 -16.32
N ALA A 163 -28.81 8.62 -15.60
CA ALA A 163 -28.67 8.70 -14.15
C ALA A 163 -27.56 7.82 -13.54
N HIS A 164 -26.50 7.52 -14.30
CA HIS A 164 -25.33 6.77 -13.83
C HIS A 164 -24.12 7.68 -13.61
N PHE A 165 -23.30 7.34 -12.61
CA PHE A 165 -21.97 7.91 -12.41
C PHE A 165 -21.02 6.76 -12.07
N GLU A 166 -19.95 6.61 -12.85
CA GLU A 166 -18.95 5.55 -12.65
C GLU A 166 -17.60 6.14 -12.30
N THR A 167 -16.93 5.53 -11.33
CA THR A 167 -15.59 5.93 -10.89
C THR A 167 -14.84 4.76 -10.25
N SER A 168 -13.52 4.89 -10.15
CA SER A 168 -12.65 3.91 -9.52
C SER A 168 -12.11 4.46 -8.21
N LEU A 169 -12.32 3.70 -7.13
CA LEU A 169 -11.85 4.03 -5.77
C LEU A 169 -10.73 3.07 -5.35
N TYR A 170 -9.85 3.54 -4.47
CA TYR A 170 -8.90 2.65 -3.79
C TYR A 170 -9.62 1.87 -2.68
N HIS A 171 -8.98 0.84 -2.12
CA HIS A 171 -9.57 0.15 -0.97
C HIS A 171 -9.63 1.11 0.23
N GLY A 172 -10.79 1.17 0.89
CA GLY A 172 -10.99 2.08 2.01
C GLY A 172 -12.45 2.31 2.35
N ASP A 173 -12.67 3.13 3.37
CA ASP A 173 -13.99 3.57 3.80
C ASP A 173 -14.31 4.93 3.17
N TYR A 174 -15.50 5.04 2.58
CA TYR A 174 -15.95 6.21 1.84
C TYR A 174 -17.34 6.66 2.29
N GLU A 175 -17.63 7.94 2.07
CA GLU A 175 -18.97 8.52 2.17
C GLU A 175 -19.27 9.27 0.87
N ALA A 176 -20.20 8.76 0.06
CA ALA A 176 -20.70 9.46 -1.12
C ALA A 176 -21.72 10.52 -0.68
N ILE A 177 -21.44 11.79 -1.01
CA ILE A 177 -22.34 12.91 -0.75
C ILE A 177 -23.09 13.23 -2.05
N ILE A 178 -24.40 12.99 -2.05
CA ILE A 178 -25.23 13.12 -3.24
C ILE A 178 -26.16 14.31 -3.06
N SER A 179 -26.19 15.19 -4.04
CA SER A 179 -27.07 16.36 -4.05
C SER A 179 -27.94 16.35 -5.31
N HIS A 180 -29.17 16.84 -5.20
CA HIS A 180 -30.09 16.95 -6.32
C HIS A 180 -30.84 18.28 -6.27
N PRO A 181 -31.00 19.03 -7.39
CA PRO A 181 -31.63 20.36 -7.38
C PRO A 181 -33.05 20.39 -6.80
N ALA A 182 -33.79 19.28 -6.87
CA ALA A 182 -35.14 19.17 -6.31
C ALA A 182 -35.17 18.97 -4.77
N MET A 183 -34.03 18.75 -4.12
CA MET A 183 -33.95 18.64 -2.65
C MET A 183 -33.97 20.04 -2.02
N THR A 184 -35.16 20.48 -1.61
CA THR A 184 -35.41 21.85 -1.07
C THR A 184 -35.51 21.90 0.46
N SER A 185 -35.44 20.75 1.14
CA SER A 185 -35.41 20.66 2.61
C SER A 185 -34.03 21.06 3.16
N SER A 186 -33.97 21.35 4.47
CA SER A 186 -32.81 21.90 5.20
C SER A 186 -31.49 21.11 5.14
N SER A 187 -31.45 19.98 4.42
CA SER A 187 -30.24 19.26 4.04
C SER A 187 -30.29 19.01 2.53
N SER A 188 -29.54 19.80 1.75
CA SER A 188 -29.49 19.74 0.28
C SER A 188 -28.71 18.54 -0.27
N SER A 189 -28.36 17.56 0.58
CA SER A 189 -27.60 16.37 0.21
C SER A 189 -27.88 15.18 1.13
N VAL A 190 -27.57 13.96 0.65
CA VAL A 190 -27.59 12.69 1.39
C VAL A 190 -26.19 12.09 1.39
N GLY A 191 -25.70 11.67 2.56
CA GLY A 191 -24.45 10.91 2.72
C GLY A 191 -24.71 9.40 2.77
N ILE A 192 -24.00 8.61 1.96
CA ILE A 192 -24.06 7.15 1.97
C ILE A 192 -22.66 6.60 2.23
N LYS A 193 -22.51 5.83 3.32
CA LYS A 193 -21.24 5.23 3.72
C LYS A 193 -21.10 3.82 3.15
N PHE A 194 -19.93 3.51 2.62
CA PHE A 194 -19.61 2.19 2.07
C PHE A 194 -18.11 1.90 2.20
N ASN A 195 -17.75 0.62 2.14
CA ASN A 195 -16.37 0.16 2.16
C ASN A 195 -16.02 -0.46 0.81
N VAL A 196 -14.88 -0.07 0.25
CA VAL A 196 -14.31 -0.69 -0.96
C VAL A 196 -13.32 -1.76 -0.50
N ALA A 197 -13.78 -3.00 -0.48
CA ALA A 197 -12.97 -4.15 -0.08
C ALA A 197 -12.19 -4.73 -1.27
N PRO A 198 -11.05 -5.41 -1.03
CA PRO A 198 -10.34 -6.19 -2.04
C PRO A 198 -11.17 -7.40 -2.49
N THR A 199 -12.09 -7.19 -3.44
CA THR A 199 -12.89 -8.26 -4.06
C THR A 199 -12.76 -8.20 -5.58
N THR A 200 -13.07 -9.30 -6.26
CA THR A 200 -13.09 -9.38 -7.73
C THR A 200 -14.40 -8.88 -8.34
N ASN A 201 -15.35 -8.42 -7.52
CA ASN A 201 -16.69 -8.06 -7.98
C ASN A 201 -16.81 -6.54 -8.05
N GLN A 202 -17.43 -6.04 -9.12
CA GLN A 202 -17.92 -4.67 -9.15
C GLN A 202 -19.15 -4.57 -8.24
N GLU A 203 -19.18 -3.54 -7.41
CA GLU A 203 -20.34 -3.21 -6.58
C GLU A 203 -21.00 -1.94 -7.11
N THR A 204 -22.31 -2.00 -7.31
CA THR A 204 -23.13 -0.85 -7.71
C THR A 204 -23.84 -0.28 -6.50
N LEU A 205 -23.77 1.03 -6.30
CA LEU A 205 -24.54 1.73 -5.28
C LEU A 205 -25.79 2.35 -5.90
N ASP A 206 -26.96 1.73 -5.68
CA ASP A 206 -28.24 2.25 -6.17
C ASP A 206 -28.83 3.28 -5.20
N VAL A 207 -29.14 4.48 -5.71
CA VAL A 207 -29.72 5.58 -4.92
C VAL A 207 -31.02 6.05 -5.55
N LYS A 208 -32.10 6.08 -4.76
CA LYS A 208 -33.44 6.46 -5.22
C LYS A 208 -33.94 7.70 -4.49
N PHE A 209 -34.29 8.73 -5.25
CA PHE A 209 -34.99 9.91 -4.75
C PHE A 209 -36.49 9.75 -4.98
N SER A 210 -37.30 10.00 -3.97
CA SER A 210 -38.76 10.04 -4.10
C SER A 210 -39.28 11.38 -3.61
N SER A 211 -40.13 12.02 -4.41
CA SER A 211 -40.87 13.21 -3.98
C SER A 211 -42.14 12.76 -3.26
N ILE A 212 -42.35 13.26 -2.04
CA ILE A 212 -43.65 13.14 -1.37
C ILE A 212 -44.43 14.41 -1.73
N SER A 213 -45.36 14.29 -2.68
CA SER A 213 -46.34 15.33 -2.94
C SER A 213 -47.47 15.23 -1.92
N PHE A 214 -47.61 16.25 -1.08
CA PHE A 214 -48.83 16.43 -0.29
C PHE A 214 -49.85 17.13 -1.20
N SER A 215 -50.94 16.44 -1.50
CA SER A 215 -52.13 16.97 -2.18
C SER A 215 -52.96 17.85 -1.24
#